data_AF-M8DM93-F1
#
_entry.id   AF-M8DM93-F1
#
_cell.length_a   1.000
_cell.length_b   1.000
_cell.length_c   1.000
_cell.angle_alpha   90.00
_cell.angle_beta   90.00
_cell.angle_gamma   90.00
#
_symmetry.space_group_name_H-M   'P 1'
#
loop_
_entity.id
_entity.type
_entity.pdbx_description
1 polymer ?
#
loop_
_entity_poly.entity_id
_entity_poly.type
_entity_poly.pdbx_seq_one_letter_code
_entity_poly.pdbx_strand_id
1 'polypeptide(L)' 'MPTVSYEFIDQHDEMTDQLRELRASVRVATDDLRQLAATLHTEDHESIYDALVDIAKSLERDAGIYRADAKRKEAE' A
#
# COMPACT_ATOMS: atom_id res chain seq x y z
N MET A 1 -37.45 -14.31 -1.92
CA MET A 1 -36.33 -13.42 -2.28
C MET A 1 -35.51 -13.22 -1.02
N PRO A 2 -34.25 -13.68 -0.93
CA PRO A 2 -33.40 -13.30 0.19
C PRO A 2 -33.14 -11.80 0.10
N THR A 3 -33.56 -11.06 1.13
CA THR A 3 -33.29 -9.62 1.27
C THR A 3 -31.93 -9.46 1.91
N VAL A 4 -30.94 -9.09 1.10
CA VAL A 4 -29.63 -8.65 1.60
C VAL A 4 -29.83 -7.31 2.31
N SER A 5 -29.28 -7.15 3.51
CA SER A 5 -29.40 -5.91 4.28
C SER A 5 -28.59 -4.79 3.62
N TYR A 6 -29.08 -3.55 3.72
CA TYR A 6 -28.42 -2.36 3.15
C TYR A 6 -27.00 -2.17 3.71
N GLU A 7 -26.81 -2.45 5.00
CA GLU A 7 -25.51 -2.42 5.68
C GLU A 7 -24.47 -3.37 5.06
N PHE A 8 -24.91 -4.51 4.53
CA PHE A 8 -24.01 -5.48 3.87
C PHE A 8 -23.56 -4.97 2.50
N ILE A 9 -24.41 -4.22 1.81
CA ILE A 9 -24.08 -3.59 0.52
C ILE A 9 -23.09 -2.46 0.75
N ASP A 10 -23.34 -1.59 1.74
CA ASP A 10 -22.46 -0.48 2.09
C ASP A 10 -21.05 -0.96 2.50
N GLN A 11 -20.96 -2.01 3.33
CA GLN A 11 -19.66 -2.61 3.69
C GLN A 11 -18.92 -3.21 2.50
N HIS A 12 -19.64 -3.85 1.57
CA HIS A 12 -19.04 -4.43 0.39
C HIS A 12 -18.49 -3.35 -0.55
N ASP A 13 -19.22 -2.25 -0.71
CA ASP A 13 -18.80 -1.11 -1.54
C ASP A 13 -17.58 -0.40 -0.93
N GLU A 14 -17.58 -0.18 0.39
CA GLU A 14 -16.43 0.38 1.10
C GLU A 14 -15.18 -0.51 0.96
N MET A 15 -15.32 -1.82 1.12
CA MET A 15 -14.23 -2.77 0.96
C MET A 15 -13.72 -2.83 -0.50
N THR A 16 -14.62 -2.68 -1.47
CA THR A 16 -14.26 -2.62 -2.90
C THR A 16 -13.45 -1.37 -3.23
N ASP A 17 -13.81 -0.24 -2.64
CA ASP A 17 -13.10 1.02 -2.86
C ASP A 17 -11.73 1.02 -2.18
N GLN A 18 -11.61 0.47 -0.96
CA GLN A 18 -10.31 0.26 -0.31
C GLN A 18 -9.39 -0.66 -1.13
N LEU A 19 -9.93 -1.73 -1.74
CA LEU A 19 -9.17 -2.62 -2.62
C LEU A 19 -8.72 -1.91 -3.91
N ARG A 20 -9.54 -1.01 -4.46
CA ARG A 20 -9.16 -0.20 -5.63
C ARG A 20 -8.04 0.77 -5.31
N GLU A 21 -8.12 1.44 -4.16
CA GLU A 21 -7.08 2.36 -3.68
C GLU A 21 -5.75 1.61 -3.49
N LEU A 22 -5.78 0.48 -2.77
CA LEU A 22 -4.59 -0.35 -2.58
C LEU A 22 -4.00 -0.82 -3.91
N ARG A 23 -4.83 -1.22 -4.87
CA ARG A 23 -4.37 -1.64 -6.20
C ARG A 23 -3.73 -0.49 -6.99
N ALA A 24 -4.24 0.73 -6.85
CA ALA A 24 -3.63 1.91 -7.45
C ALA A 24 -2.25 2.19 -6.84
N SER A 25 -2.14 2.15 -5.51
CA SER A 25 -0.87 2.32 -4.78
C SER A 25 0.17 1.27 -5.16
N VAL A 26 -0.20 -0.01 -5.21
CA VAL A 26 0.70 -1.09 -5.64
C VAL A 26 1.20 -0.86 -7.07
N ARG A 27 0.35 -0.33 -7.95
CA ARG A 27 0.74 -0.03 -9.33
C ARG A 27 1.77 1.10 -9.37
N VAL A 28 1.56 2.19 -8.64
CA VAL A 28 2.53 3.29 -8.52
C VAL A 28 3.86 2.79 -7.99
N ALA A 29 3.86 2.04 -6.89
CA ALA A 29 5.07 1.46 -6.34
C ALA A 29 5.79 0.50 -7.31
N THR A 30 5.04 -0.24 -8.12
CA THR A 30 5.62 -1.11 -9.17
C THR A 30 6.30 -0.29 -10.27
N ASP A 31 5.67 0.80 -10.70
CA ASP A 31 6.23 1.70 -11.70
C ASP A 31 7.50 2.41 -11.15
N ASP A 32 7.48 2.84 -9.88
CA ASP A 32 8.63 3.42 -9.18
C ASP A 32 9.78 2.42 -9.08
N LEU A 33 9.52 1.16 -8.70
CA LEU A 33 10.54 0.10 -8.67
C LEU A 33 11.12 -0.17 -10.05
N ARG A 34 10.30 -0.11 -11.10
CA ARG A 34 10.76 -0.31 -12.48
C ARG A 34 11.64 0.85 -12.95
N GLN A 35 11.29 2.08 -12.60
CA GLN A 35 12.12 3.26 -12.85
C GLN A 35 13.43 3.16 -12.06
N LEU A 36 13.37 2.74 -10.80
CA LEU A 36 14.55 2.53 -9.98
C LEU A 36 15.48 1.48 -10.59
N ALA A 37 14.94 0.35 -11.04
CA ALA A 37 15.70 -0.70 -11.72
C ALA A 37 16.35 -0.21 -13.02
N ALA A 38 15.69 0.69 -13.76
CA ALA A 38 16.28 1.32 -14.94
C ALA A 38 17.43 2.30 -14.59
N THR A 39 17.35 2.94 -13.42
CA THR A 39 18.33 3.92 -12.92
C THR A 39 19.48 3.27 -12.14
N LEU A 40 19.26 2.05 -11.66
CA LEU A 40 20.22 1.20 -10.92
C LEU A 40 21.54 0.99 -11.68
N HIS A 41 21.50 1.10 -13.00
CA HIS A 41 22.68 0.89 -13.84
C HIS A 41 23.54 2.16 -14.02
N THR A 42 23.05 3.32 -13.58
CA THR A 42 23.65 4.64 -13.82
C THR A 42 24.00 5.44 -12.57
N GLU A 43 23.50 5.06 -11.38
CA GLU A 43 23.67 5.82 -10.13
C GLU A 43 24.40 5.04 -9.02
N ASP A 44 24.86 5.79 -8.01
CA ASP A 44 25.54 5.30 -6.81
C ASP A 44 24.59 4.52 -5.88
N HIS A 45 25.12 3.52 -5.16
CA HIS A 45 24.31 2.50 -4.49
C HIS A 45 23.50 3.02 -3.31
N GLU A 46 23.95 4.10 -2.64
CA GLU A 46 23.22 4.70 -1.50
C GLU A 46 21.92 5.40 -1.92
N SER A 47 21.90 6.09 -3.07
CA SER A 47 20.71 6.74 -3.66
C SER A 47 19.54 5.75 -3.83
N ILE A 48 19.90 4.55 -4.27
CA ILE A 48 18.97 3.46 -4.57
C ILE A 48 18.34 2.91 -3.28
N TYR A 49 19.11 2.78 -2.21
CA TYR A 49 18.61 2.30 -0.93
C TYR A 49 17.57 3.25 -0.32
N ASP A 50 17.83 4.56 -0.36
CA ASP A 50 16.88 5.56 0.17
C ASP A 50 15.54 5.52 -0.58
N ALA A 51 15.59 5.42 -1.92
CA ALA A 51 14.39 5.32 -2.74
C ALA A 51 13.62 4.00 -2.53
N LEU A 52 14.31 2.86 -2.34
CA LEU A 52 13.66 1.59 -1.96
C LEU A 52 12.95 1.70 -0.61
N VAL A 53 13.57 2.38 0.36
CA VAL A 53 12.99 2.61 1.69
C VAL A 53 11.75 3.49 1.59
N ASP A 54 11.75 4.52 0.74
CA ASP A 54 10.60 5.40 0.56
C ASP A 54 9.42 4.69 -0.13
N ILE A 55 9.70 3.85 -1.14
CA ILE A 55 8.69 2.99 -1.76
C ILE A 55 8.10 2.00 -0.75
N ALA A 56 8.94 1.38 0.10
CA ALA A 56 8.47 0.48 1.14
C ALA A 56 7.56 1.18 2.16
N LYS A 57 7.92 2.40 2.59
CA LYS A 57 7.10 3.21 3.52
C LYS A 57 5.77 3.63 2.90
N SER A 58 5.71 3.92 1.60
CA SER A 58 4.45 4.28 0.93
C SER A 58 3.53 3.06 0.88
N LEU A 59 4.06 1.90 0.51
CA LEU A 59 3.32 0.64 0.49
C LEU A 59 2.81 0.24 1.88
N GLU A 60 3.61 0.39 2.94
CA GLU A 60 3.18 0.10 4.31
C GLU A 60 2.06 1.04 4.80
N ARG A 61 2.08 2.30 4.37
CA ARG A 61 1.05 3.29 4.70
C ARG A 61 -0.25 2.96 4.00
N ASP A 62 -0.19 2.64 2.71
CA ASP A 62 -1.35 2.39 1.86
C ASP A 62 -1.97 1.01 2.14
N ALA A 63 -1.17 0.03 2.56
CA ALA A 63 -1.66 -1.25 3.07
C ALA A 63 -2.24 -1.17 4.49
N GLY A 64 -2.17 0.00 5.14
CA GLY A 64 -2.67 0.19 6.51
C GLY A 64 -1.89 -0.55 7.60
N ILE A 65 -0.73 -1.14 7.26
CA ILE A 65 0.10 -1.95 8.17
C ILE A 65 0.64 -1.07 9.33
N TYR A 66 0.93 0.21 9.06
CA TYR A 66 1.37 1.16 10.09
C TYR A 66 0.36 1.34 11.25
N ARG A 67 -0.94 1.12 11.04
CA ARG A 67 -1.95 1.14 12.12
C ARG A 67 -1.96 -0.13 12.96
N ALA A 68 -1.53 -1.26 12.41
CA ALA A 68 -1.53 -2.54 13.12
C ALA A 68 -0.39 -2.63 14.15
N ASP A 69 0.80 -2.15 13.81
CA ASP A 69 1.96 -2.19 14.72
C ASP A 69 1.90 -1.12 15.82
N ALA A 70 1.38 0.07 15.52
CA ALA A 70 1.15 1.11 16.54
C ALA A 70 0.14 0.67 17.62
N LYS A 71 -0.93 -0.03 17.23
CA LYS A 71 -1.90 -0.60 18.18
C LYS A 71 -1.35 -1.80 18.96
N ARG A 72 -0.44 -2.59 18.39
CA ARG A 72 0.23 -3.69 19.11
C ARG A 72 1.15 -3.19 20.21
N LYS A 73 1.86 -2.08 19.97
CA LYS A 73 2.77 -1.46 20.95
C LYS A 73 2.06 -0.76 22.11
N GLU A 74 0.79 -0.37 21.95
CA GLU A 74 -0.05 0.17 23.03
C GLU A 74 -0.74 -0.93 23.85
N ALA A 75 -0.69 -2.19 23.40
CA ALA A 75 -1.34 -3.34 24.02
C ALA A 75 -0.37 -4.27 24.79
N GLU A 76 0.94 -4.00 24.75
CA GLU A 76 1.98 -4.57 25.63
C GLU A 76 2.34 -3.58 26.75
#